data_AF-A0A3B9Z7L2-F1
#
_entry.id   AF-A0A3B9Z7L2-F1
#
_cell.length_a   1.000
_cell.length_b   1.000
_cell.length_c   1.000
_cell.angle_alpha   90.00
_cell.angle_beta   90.00
_cell.angle_gamma   90.00
#
_symmetry.space_group_name_H-M   'P 1'
#
loop_
_entity.id
_entity.type
_entity.pdbx_description
1 polymer ?
#
loop_
_entity_poly.entity_id
_entity_poly.type
_entity_poly.pdbx_seq_one_letter_code
_entity_poly.pdbx_strand_id
1 'polypeptide(L)'
;MNKIQNINKKTIVYYLVIITIASFLFSENIFFGPFQPISDFVDQIKVKYILMISSAFLFLLLIIIRRKKLFKNGVFKKEAKLYLLAIGSLIVITAIFQIMNGFRTFAISEFMYLLLPLGFVILVVSVDYFNITRILDNCFYVVVAIFLLGNIAMLNPSSVMSISFSSSTSPFENGSSMLFVLFELYYLIRYGKRNGKSLVCLILTVLTLKRISVIMAILFFIFAPMIKDKKIPRWIFWLTIVFFCAVPFALEFFYSSSFSNLFLATFGIDFNDFTMDRFTRTAYVFANSDQIKFGYGSVTYFLTNHYGKGDFANRSLHSDLLRIYLECTFVGTFIYNICYFLSVKKDSISYLLLVTIFLQMIFNHPIGAGTVGHWIIIYLMIVYFNYRKEVPFYKEGLISRRKMKLGKLEI
;
A
#
# COMPACT_ATOMS: atom_id res chain seq x y z
N MET A 1 -31.25 15.55 25.40
CA MET A 1 -29.84 15.99 25.51
C MET A 1 -28.80 14.89 25.29
N ASN A 2 -28.90 13.68 25.87
CA ASN A 2 -27.89 12.61 25.71
C ASN A 2 -27.67 12.09 24.27
N LYS A 3 -28.68 12.17 23.39
CA LYS A 3 -28.54 11.77 21.97
C LYS A 3 -27.71 12.77 21.15
N ILE A 4 -27.85 14.07 21.42
CA ILE A 4 -27.16 15.16 20.69
C ILE A 4 -25.66 15.19 21.07
N GLN A 5 -25.32 15.03 22.35
CA GLN A 5 -23.92 14.96 22.80
C GLN A 5 -23.17 13.72 22.25
N ASN A 6 -23.86 12.60 22.03
CA ASN A 6 -23.25 11.39 21.48
C ASN A 6 -23.02 11.48 19.95
N ILE A 7 -23.82 12.27 19.24
CA ILE A 7 -23.66 12.51 17.79
C ILE A 7 -22.43 13.38 17.52
N ASN A 8 -22.22 14.47 18.29
CA ASN A 8 -21.04 15.33 18.11
C ASN A 8 -19.72 14.59 18.33
N LYS A 9 -19.63 13.71 19.34
CA LYS A 9 -18.42 12.93 19.59
C LYS A 9 -18.12 11.93 18.46
N LYS A 10 -19.13 11.28 17.87
CA LYS A 10 -18.94 10.36 16.73
C LYS A 10 -18.34 11.06 15.51
N THR A 11 -18.87 12.23 15.21
CA THR A 11 -18.51 13.02 14.06
C THR A 11 -17.09 13.57 14.16
N ILE A 12 -16.69 14.09 15.34
CA ILE A 12 -15.33 14.60 15.58
C ILE A 12 -14.29 13.48 15.39
N VAL A 13 -14.52 12.32 16.01
CA VAL A 13 -13.60 11.19 15.95
C VAL A 13 -13.46 10.66 14.52
N TYR A 14 -14.56 10.65 13.75
CA TYR A 14 -14.54 10.28 12.34
C TYR A 14 -13.70 11.24 11.49
N TYR A 15 -13.92 12.55 11.62
CA TYR A 15 -13.14 13.53 10.88
C TYR A 15 -11.67 13.52 11.26
N LEU A 16 -11.34 13.24 12.54
CA LEU A 16 -9.96 13.08 12.97
C LEU A 16 -9.24 11.95 12.24
N VAL A 17 -9.91 10.80 12.01
CA VAL A 17 -9.35 9.70 11.20
C VAL A 17 -9.07 10.17 9.77
N ILE A 18 -10.06 10.82 9.13
CA ILE A 18 -9.92 11.28 7.75
C ILE A 18 -8.82 12.32 7.61
N ILE A 19 -8.75 13.30 8.52
CA ILE A 19 -7.70 14.33 8.52
C ILE A 19 -6.33 13.72 8.75
N THR A 20 -6.21 12.73 9.64
CA THR A 20 -4.94 12.03 9.85
C THR A 20 -4.50 11.32 8.57
N ILE A 21 -5.37 10.53 7.94
CA ILE A 21 -5.06 9.83 6.69
C ILE A 21 -4.73 10.83 5.57
N ALA A 22 -5.52 11.90 5.44
CA ALA A 22 -5.30 12.96 4.45
C ALA A 22 -3.96 13.66 4.66
N SER A 23 -3.53 13.90 5.90
CA SER A 23 -2.24 14.52 6.19
C SER A 23 -1.06 13.66 5.73
N PHE A 24 -1.16 12.32 5.87
CA PHE A 24 -0.15 11.41 5.33
C PHE A 24 -0.17 11.45 3.81
N LEU A 25 -1.33 11.22 3.18
CA LEU A 25 -1.43 11.17 1.73
C LEU A 25 -0.98 12.50 1.07
N PHE A 26 -1.29 13.64 1.69
CA PHE A 26 -0.93 14.95 1.15
C PHE A 26 0.58 15.14 1.12
N SER A 27 1.25 14.88 2.25
CA SER A 27 2.69 15.00 2.35
C SER A 27 3.44 13.93 1.51
N GLU A 28 2.84 12.75 1.35
CA GLU A 28 3.49 11.62 0.67
C GLU A 28 3.32 11.62 -0.86
N ASN A 29 2.43 12.44 -1.42
CA ASN A 29 2.13 12.40 -2.87
C ASN A 29 2.22 13.76 -3.58
N ILE A 30 2.43 14.88 -2.86
CA ILE A 30 2.64 16.19 -3.46
C ILE A 30 4.13 16.51 -3.43
N PHE A 31 4.79 16.24 -4.56
CA PHE A 31 6.23 16.47 -4.76
C PHE A 31 6.54 17.64 -5.68
N PHE A 32 5.56 18.11 -6.47
CA PHE A 32 5.74 19.16 -7.47
C PHE A 32 4.51 20.07 -7.51
N GLY A 33 4.69 21.27 -8.06
CA GLY A 33 3.61 22.23 -8.28
C GLY A 33 3.37 23.21 -7.12
N PRO A 34 2.33 24.05 -7.21
CA PRO A 34 2.15 25.20 -6.32
C PRO A 34 1.89 24.83 -4.85
N PHE A 35 1.52 23.56 -4.59
CA PHE A 35 1.27 23.04 -3.25
C PHE A 35 2.47 22.31 -2.62
N GLN A 36 3.57 22.14 -3.36
CA GLN A 36 4.79 21.52 -2.83
C GLN A 36 5.33 22.23 -1.56
N PRO A 37 5.41 23.57 -1.48
CA PRO A 37 5.91 24.22 -0.26
C PRO A 37 5.06 23.93 0.97
N ILE A 38 3.75 23.78 0.79
CA ILE A 38 2.81 23.43 1.87
C ILE A 38 3.01 21.97 2.29
N SER A 39 3.20 21.08 1.30
CA SER A 39 3.53 19.66 1.54
C SER A 39 4.82 19.52 2.36
N ASP A 40 5.87 20.22 1.93
CA ASP A 40 7.18 20.24 2.60
C ASP A 40 7.07 20.81 4.02
N PHE A 41 6.28 21.87 4.22
CA PHE A 41 6.03 22.43 5.54
C PHE A 41 5.34 21.44 6.49
N VAL A 42 4.29 20.75 6.01
CA VAL A 42 3.60 19.69 6.76
C VAL A 42 4.58 18.58 7.16
N ASP A 43 5.52 18.24 6.28
CA ASP A 43 6.54 17.22 6.51
C ASP A 43 7.67 17.66 7.45
N GLN A 44 8.08 18.92 7.37
CA GLN A 44 9.11 19.50 8.24
C GLN A 44 8.64 19.57 9.69
N ILE A 45 7.40 20.03 9.92
CA ILE A 45 6.81 20.14 11.26
C ILE A 45 6.29 18.79 11.79
N LYS A 46 6.34 17.73 10.98
CA LYS A 46 5.90 16.38 11.35
C LYS A 46 4.43 16.34 11.78
N VAL A 47 3.59 17.21 11.20
CA VAL A 47 2.16 17.36 11.53
C VAL A 47 1.41 16.03 11.44
N LYS A 48 1.71 15.23 10.41
CA LYS A 48 1.10 13.90 10.20
C LYS A 48 1.33 12.93 11.37
N TYR A 49 2.52 12.96 11.98
CA TYR A 49 2.83 12.14 13.14
C TYR A 49 2.17 12.67 14.42
N ILE A 50 2.12 14.01 14.59
CA ILE A 50 1.41 14.65 15.70
C ILE A 50 -0.06 14.24 15.67
N LEU A 51 -0.73 14.41 14.53
CA LEU A 51 -2.14 14.03 14.34
C LEU A 51 -2.39 12.54 14.62
N MET A 52 -1.48 11.67 14.19
CA MET A 52 -1.58 10.24 14.45
C MET A 52 -1.42 9.90 15.94
N ILE A 53 -0.48 10.53 16.64
CA ILE A 53 -0.31 10.34 18.08
C ILE A 53 -1.53 10.86 18.83
N SER A 54 -2.03 12.06 18.49
CA SER A 54 -3.22 12.64 19.10
C SER A 54 -4.46 11.76 18.90
N SER A 55 -4.65 11.24 17.68
CA SER A 55 -5.76 10.35 17.37
C SER A 55 -5.61 8.99 18.06
N ALA A 56 -4.41 8.42 18.09
CA ALA A 56 -4.14 7.18 18.81
C ALA A 56 -4.42 7.32 20.31
N PHE A 57 -3.96 8.40 20.94
CA PHE A 57 -4.23 8.71 22.34
C PHE A 57 -5.73 8.81 22.61
N LEU A 58 -6.46 9.56 21.76
CA LEU A 58 -7.90 9.71 21.88
C LEU A 58 -8.63 8.36 21.73
N PHE A 59 -8.22 7.50 20.79
CA PHE A 59 -8.81 6.18 20.61
C PHE A 59 -8.54 5.25 21.79
N LEU A 60 -7.31 5.25 22.33
CA LEU A 60 -6.98 4.49 23.53
C LEU A 60 -7.84 4.94 24.72
N LEU A 61 -7.97 6.25 24.93
CA LEU A 61 -8.81 6.83 25.98
C LEU A 61 -10.29 6.43 25.79
N LEU A 62 -10.80 6.47 24.56
CA LEU A 62 -12.17 6.01 24.27
C LEU A 62 -12.37 4.51 24.52
N ILE A 63 -11.37 3.68 24.23
CA ILE A 63 -11.39 2.24 24.51
C ILE A 63 -11.45 2.00 26.02
N ILE A 64 -10.60 2.68 26.79
CA ILE A 64 -10.50 2.58 28.25
C ILE A 64 -11.80 3.06 28.91
N ILE A 65 -12.25 4.29 28.63
CA ILE A 65 -13.47 4.87 29.23
C ILE A 65 -14.69 4.00 28.99
N ARG A 66 -14.78 3.39 27.79
CA ARG A 66 -15.93 2.56 27.41
C ARG A 66 -15.78 1.10 27.80
N ARG A 67 -14.70 0.74 28.51
CA ARG A 67 -14.34 -0.64 28.86
C ARG A 67 -14.43 -1.59 27.66
N LYS A 68 -14.10 -1.09 26.47
CA LYS A 68 -14.08 -1.89 25.25
C LYS A 68 -12.81 -2.74 25.24
N LYS A 69 -12.91 -3.97 24.76
CA LYS A 69 -11.73 -4.78 24.48
C LYS A 69 -11.14 -4.37 23.13
N LEU A 70 -9.81 -4.31 23.05
CA LEU A 70 -9.10 -4.31 21.77
C LEU A 70 -9.58 -5.52 20.96
N PHE A 71 -9.82 -5.31 19.66
CA PHE A 71 -10.40 -6.33 18.79
C PHE A 71 -11.76 -6.85 19.28
N LYS A 72 -12.72 -5.94 19.50
CA LYS A 72 -14.11 -6.32 19.81
C LYS A 72 -14.61 -7.34 18.77
N ASN A 73 -15.20 -8.44 19.24
CA ASN A 73 -15.64 -9.60 18.42
C ASN A 73 -14.53 -10.33 17.63
N GLY A 74 -13.25 -10.06 17.92
CA GLY A 74 -12.11 -10.68 17.22
C GLY A 74 -11.88 -10.17 15.79
N VAL A 75 -12.54 -9.08 15.39
CA VAL A 75 -12.34 -8.46 14.06
C VAL A 75 -10.89 -8.00 13.92
N PHE A 76 -10.24 -8.36 12.82
CA PHE A 76 -8.85 -8.04 12.47
C PHE A 76 -7.77 -8.61 13.42
N LYS A 77 -8.15 -9.34 14.48
CA LYS A 77 -7.19 -9.87 15.47
C LYS A 77 -6.24 -10.89 14.86
N LYS A 78 -6.75 -11.75 13.98
CA LYS A 78 -5.96 -12.84 13.38
C LYS A 78 -4.97 -12.27 12.37
N GLU A 79 -5.42 -11.34 11.55
CA GLU A 79 -4.65 -10.61 10.55
C GLU A 79 -3.57 -9.76 11.22
N ALA A 80 -3.93 -8.95 12.23
CA ALA A 80 -2.98 -8.14 12.98
C ALA A 80 -1.87 -8.98 13.62
N LYS A 81 -2.21 -10.14 14.20
CA LYS A 81 -1.20 -11.08 14.73
C LYS A 81 -0.24 -11.58 13.66
N LEU A 82 -0.72 -11.88 12.46
CA LEU A 82 0.12 -12.33 11.35
C LEU A 82 1.03 -11.21 10.86
N TYR A 83 0.52 -9.98 10.72
CA TYR A 83 1.36 -8.83 10.36
C TYR A 83 2.41 -8.53 11.44
N LEU A 84 2.04 -8.57 12.72
CA LEU A 84 2.98 -8.42 13.83
C LEU A 84 4.01 -9.55 13.88
N LEU A 85 3.64 -10.78 13.52
CA LEU A 85 4.58 -11.89 13.41
C LEU A 85 5.59 -11.66 12.26
N ALA A 86 5.12 -11.19 11.10
CA ALA A 86 5.98 -10.81 9.99
C ALA A 86 6.97 -9.72 10.40
N ILE A 87 6.48 -8.59 10.92
CA ILE A 87 7.31 -7.47 11.35
C ILE A 87 8.26 -7.90 12.49
N GLY A 88 7.75 -8.64 13.47
CA GLY A 88 8.54 -9.17 14.58
C GLY A 88 9.67 -10.09 14.12
N SER A 89 9.43 -10.92 13.10
CA SER A 89 10.48 -11.76 12.51
C SER A 89 11.59 -10.94 11.85
N LEU A 90 11.24 -9.86 11.13
CA LEU A 90 12.21 -8.95 10.54
C LEU A 90 13.02 -8.21 11.63
N ILE A 91 12.37 -7.80 12.73
CA ILE A 91 13.03 -7.19 13.89
C ILE A 91 14.04 -8.16 14.51
N VAL A 92 13.65 -9.43 14.73
CA VAL A 92 14.54 -10.44 15.32
C VAL A 92 15.75 -10.71 14.42
N ILE A 93 15.53 -10.91 13.12
CA ILE A 93 16.62 -11.11 12.14
C ILE A 93 17.56 -9.89 12.12
N THR A 94 16.99 -8.69 12.14
CA THR A 94 17.75 -7.43 12.17
C THR A 94 18.55 -7.29 13.45
N ALA A 95 17.98 -7.64 14.61
CA ALA A 95 18.69 -7.61 15.88
C ALA A 95 19.88 -8.57 15.88
N ILE A 96 19.73 -9.78 15.33
CA ILE A 96 20.83 -10.74 15.16
C ILE A 96 21.94 -10.12 14.31
N PHE A 97 21.61 -9.53 13.16
CA PHE A 97 22.60 -8.88 12.29
C PHE A 97 23.26 -7.65 12.91
N GLN A 98 22.53 -6.86 13.71
CA GLN A 98 23.11 -5.72 14.42
C GLN A 98 24.02 -6.13 15.58
N ILE A 99 23.74 -7.26 16.25
CA ILE A 99 24.66 -7.80 17.26
C ILE A 99 25.97 -8.25 16.59
N MET A 100 25.90 -8.84 15.40
CA MET A 100 27.08 -9.32 14.67
C MET A 100 27.91 -8.19 14.06
N ASN A 101 27.27 -7.17 13.50
CA ASN A 101 27.93 -6.17 12.66
C ASN A 101 27.97 -4.75 13.25
N GLY A 102 27.29 -4.52 14.38
CA GLY A 102 27.20 -3.23 15.07
C GLY A 102 25.81 -2.59 14.99
N PHE A 103 25.47 -1.79 16.01
CA PHE A 103 24.17 -1.15 16.13
C PHE A 103 23.99 0.05 15.19
N ARG A 104 22.86 0.10 14.48
CA ARG A 104 22.49 1.24 13.64
C ARG A 104 21.03 1.65 13.86
N THR A 105 20.81 2.94 14.08
CA THR A 105 19.51 3.50 14.48
C THR A 105 18.48 3.58 13.36
N PHE A 106 18.88 3.50 12.09
CA PHE A 106 17.96 3.63 10.95
C PHE A 106 16.87 2.54 10.93
N ALA A 107 17.17 1.34 11.43
CA ALA A 107 16.23 0.23 11.43
C ALA A 107 14.95 0.57 12.23
N ILE A 108 15.10 1.39 13.28
CA ILE A 108 13.98 1.86 14.09
C ILE A 108 12.98 2.64 13.23
N SER A 109 13.46 3.56 12.39
CA SER A 109 12.58 4.36 11.53
C SER A 109 11.82 3.50 10.52
N GLU A 110 12.47 2.51 9.93
CA GLU A 110 11.87 1.57 8.97
C GLU A 110 10.81 0.68 9.63
N PHE A 111 11.07 0.18 10.84
CA PHE A 111 10.06 -0.58 11.59
C PHE A 111 8.87 0.28 12.01
N MET A 112 9.10 1.56 12.32
CA MET A 112 8.01 2.48 12.61
C MET A 112 7.10 2.67 11.39
N TYR A 113 7.63 2.75 10.18
CA TYR A 113 6.80 2.83 8.96
C TYR A 113 5.92 1.59 8.75
N LEU A 114 6.35 0.42 9.24
CA LEU A 114 5.54 -0.81 9.22
C LEU A 114 4.50 -0.86 10.34
N LEU A 115 4.89 -0.47 11.56
CA LEU A 115 4.06 -0.61 12.76
C LEU A 115 2.98 0.47 12.87
N LEU A 116 3.29 1.71 12.48
CA LEU A 116 2.39 2.85 12.58
C LEU A 116 1.05 2.66 11.86
N PRO A 117 1.01 2.33 10.55
CA PRO A 117 -0.27 2.15 9.84
C PRO A 117 -1.08 0.98 10.42
N LEU A 118 -0.40 -0.11 10.84
CA LEU A 118 -1.05 -1.27 11.45
C LEU A 118 -1.67 -0.92 12.82
N GLY A 119 -0.89 -0.28 13.70
CA GLY A 119 -1.34 0.15 15.02
C GLY A 119 -2.52 1.12 14.94
N PHE A 120 -2.45 2.08 14.03
CA PHE A 120 -3.54 3.03 13.77
C PHE A 120 -4.84 2.32 13.37
N VAL A 121 -4.77 1.37 12.41
CA VAL A 121 -5.97 0.63 11.98
C VAL A 121 -6.54 -0.27 13.07
N ILE A 122 -5.71 -0.89 13.90
CA ILE A 122 -6.16 -1.66 15.08
C ILE A 122 -7.01 -0.79 16.01
N LEU A 123 -6.57 0.45 16.26
CA LEU A 123 -7.31 1.39 17.11
C LEU A 123 -8.62 1.83 16.45
N VAL A 124 -8.58 2.21 15.17
CA VAL A 124 -9.77 2.63 14.41
C VAL A 124 -10.84 1.54 14.40
N VAL A 125 -10.46 0.29 14.12
CA VAL A 125 -11.39 -0.85 14.08
C VAL A 125 -11.92 -1.20 15.48
N SER A 126 -11.11 -1.06 16.52
CA SER A 126 -11.51 -1.38 17.91
C SER A 126 -12.56 -0.41 18.47
N VAL A 127 -12.62 0.81 17.93
CA VAL A 127 -13.47 1.89 18.43
C VAL A 127 -14.94 1.69 18.00
N ASP A 128 -15.25 0.82 17.01
CA ASP A 128 -16.62 0.37 16.62
C ASP A 128 -17.60 1.52 16.36
N TYR A 129 -17.06 2.65 15.88
CA TYR A 129 -17.82 3.87 15.62
C TYR A 129 -17.96 4.18 14.12
N PHE A 130 -17.20 3.50 13.27
CA PHE A 130 -17.00 3.94 11.91
C PHE A 130 -17.58 2.99 10.89
N ASN A 131 -18.19 3.61 9.88
CA ASN A 131 -18.51 2.87 8.69
C ASN A 131 -17.24 2.86 7.86
N ILE A 132 -16.51 1.74 7.90
CA ILE A 132 -15.28 1.58 7.11
C ILE A 132 -15.56 1.93 5.65
N THR A 133 -16.76 1.62 5.15
CA THR A 133 -17.12 1.99 3.78
C THR A 133 -17.14 3.50 3.56
N ARG A 134 -17.68 4.27 4.51
CA ARG A 134 -17.68 5.74 4.48
C ARG A 134 -16.28 6.32 4.68
N ILE A 135 -15.42 5.66 5.46
CA ILE A 135 -14.00 6.03 5.56
C ILE A 135 -13.33 5.84 4.20
N LEU A 136 -13.46 4.65 3.60
CA LEU A 136 -12.87 4.32 2.31
C LEU A 136 -13.38 5.24 1.19
N ASP A 137 -14.68 5.55 1.17
CA ASP A 137 -15.27 6.48 0.20
C ASP A 137 -14.69 7.90 0.35
N ASN A 138 -14.50 8.38 1.58
CA ASN A 138 -13.85 9.68 1.82
C ASN A 138 -12.36 9.66 1.50
N CYS A 139 -11.66 8.57 1.82
CA CYS A 139 -10.26 8.40 1.45
C CYS A 139 -10.08 8.43 -0.07
N PHE A 140 -11.00 7.82 -0.84
CA PHE A 140 -10.99 7.92 -2.30
C PHE A 140 -11.07 9.39 -2.77
N TYR A 141 -12.01 10.18 -2.25
CA TYR A 141 -12.11 11.60 -2.60
C TYR A 141 -10.84 12.39 -2.21
N VAL A 142 -10.24 12.07 -1.07
CA VAL A 142 -8.97 12.67 -0.64
C VAL A 142 -7.84 12.33 -1.62
N VAL A 143 -7.71 11.06 -2.02
CA VAL A 143 -6.68 10.63 -2.99
C VAL A 143 -6.88 11.33 -4.35
N VAL A 144 -8.12 11.43 -4.83
CA VAL A 144 -8.44 12.17 -6.06
C VAL A 144 -8.08 13.65 -5.92
N ALA A 145 -8.45 14.29 -4.81
CA ALA A 145 -8.12 15.71 -4.58
C ALA A 145 -6.61 15.94 -4.56
N ILE A 146 -5.84 15.08 -3.88
CA ILE A 146 -4.38 15.17 -3.82
C ILE A 146 -3.76 14.98 -5.20
N PHE A 147 -4.25 14.02 -5.98
CA PHE A 147 -3.81 13.82 -7.35
C PHE A 147 -4.03 15.07 -8.22
N LEU A 148 -5.21 15.68 -8.13
CA LEU A 148 -5.53 16.89 -8.88
C LEU A 148 -4.70 18.09 -8.43
N LEU A 149 -4.54 18.29 -7.11
CA LEU A 149 -3.74 19.39 -6.54
C LEU A 149 -2.26 19.27 -6.92
N GLY A 150 -1.69 18.06 -6.86
CA GLY A 150 -0.30 17.82 -7.23
C GLY A 150 -0.02 18.00 -8.73
N ASN A 151 -1.04 17.86 -9.58
CA ASN A 151 -0.90 17.97 -11.03
C ASN A 151 -1.58 19.21 -11.63
N ILE A 152 -2.07 20.15 -10.81
CA ILE A 152 -2.95 21.23 -11.27
C ILE A 152 -2.34 22.09 -12.39
N ALA A 153 -1.01 22.31 -12.34
CA ALA A 153 -0.28 23.05 -13.35
C ALA A 153 -0.16 22.29 -14.70
N MET A 154 -0.25 20.96 -14.67
CA MET A 154 -0.15 20.07 -15.82
C MET A 154 -1.50 19.58 -16.33
N LEU A 155 -2.62 19.91 -15.65
CA LEU A 155 -3.97 19.51 -16.08
C LEU A 155 -4.45 20.35 -17.27
N ASN A 156 -3.90 20.08 -18.45
CA ASN A 156 -4.30 20.66 -19.72
C ASN A 156 -4.34 19.58 -20.82
N PRO A 157 -5.07 19.82 -21.94
CA PRO A 157 -5.19 18.83 -23.01
C PRO A 157 -3.85 18.39 -23.63
N SER A 158 -2.87 19.29 -23.72
CA SER A 158 -1.55 18.97 -24.27
C SER A 158 -0.79 17.95 -23.43
N SER A 159 -0.87 18.05 -22.09
CA SER A 159 -0.23 17.09 -21.19
C SER A 159 -0.93 15.72 -21.21
N VAL A 160 -2.23 15.67 -21.52
CA VAL A 160 -2.92 14.39 -21.73
C VAL A 160 -2.50 13.76 -23.06
N MET A 161 -2.32 14.56 -24.11
CA MET A 161 -1.87 14.08 -25.42
C MET A 161 -0.39 13.69 -25.46
N SER A 162 0.44 14.16 -24.52
CA SER A 162 1.86 13.79 -24.41
C SER A 162 2.10 12.47 -23.69
N ILE A 163 1.05 11.80 -23.20
CA ILE A 163 1.16 10.46 -22.62
C ILE A 163 1.61 9.48 -23.70
N SER A 164 2.75 8.85 -23.48
CA SER A 164 3.35 7.91 -24.43
C SER A 164 3.33 6.50 -23.87
N PHE A 165 2.51 5.64 -24.47
CA PHE A 165 2.43 4.22 -24.12
C PHE A 165 3.68 3.44 -24.56
N SER A 166 4.33 3.87 -25.66
CA SER A 166 5.53 3.21 -26.19
C SER A 166 6.74 3.41 -25.28
N SER A 167 6.97 4.64 -24.81
CA SER A 167 8.03 4.95 -23.83
C SER A 167 7.59 4.72 -22.38
N SER A 168 6.30 4.41 -22.14
CA SER A 168 5.71 4.29 -20.79
C SER A 168 5.93 5.51 -19.91
N THR A 169 5.82 6.71 -20.48
CA THR A 169 6.01 7.98 -19.77
C THR A 169 4.71 8.76 -19.71
N SER A 170 4.38 9.29 -18.54
CA SER A 170 3.25 10.20 -18.34
C SER A 170 3.68 11.43 -17.54
N PRO A 171 3.23 12.64 -17.91
CA PRO A 171 3.40 13.84 -17.09
C PRO A 171 2.75 13.73 -15.71
N PHE A 172 1.77 12.84 -15.55
CA PHE A 172 1.01 12.64 -14.32
C PHE A 172 1.51 11.47 -13.46
N GLU A 173 2.69 10.91 -13.75
CA GLU A 173 3.20 9.75 -13.04
C GLU A 173 3.39 10.04 -11.55
N ASN A 174 2.70 9.28 -10.68
CA ASN A 174 2.87 9.38 -9.23
C ASN A 174 2.52 8.08 -8.47
N GLY A 175 2.78 8.10 -7.17
CA GLY A 175 2.51 7.00 -6.24
C GLY A 175 1.02 6.67 -6.02
N SER A 176 0.10 7.57 -6.42
CA SER A 176 -1.34 7.38 -6.25
C SER A 176 -1.92 6.30 -7.17
N SER A 177 -1.22 5.96 -8.26
CA SER A 177 -1.58 4.88 -9.19
C SER A 177 -1.90 3.56 -8.50
N MET A 178 -1.14 3.20 -7.46
CA MET A 178 -1.37 2.02 -6.65
C MET A 178 -2.75 2.07 -5.99
N LEU A 179 -3.11 3.19 -5.36
CA LEU A 179 -4.38 3.35 -4.66
C LEU A 179 -5.56 3.35 -5.63
N PHE A 180 -5.41 3.97 -6.81
CA PHE A 180 -6.48 3.97 -7.82
C PHE A 180 -6.86 2.55 -8.26
N VAL A 181 -5.89 1.67 -8.51
CA VAL A 181 -6.18 0.26 -8.85
C VAL A 181 -6.88 -0.49 -7.71
N LEU A 182 -6.47 -0.25 -6.46
CA LEU A 182 -7.10 -0.90 -5.31
C LEU A 182 -8.54 -0.37 -5.10
N PHE A 183 -8.76 0.93 -5.28
CA PHE A 183 -10.10 1.53 -5.26
C PHE A 183 -10.96 1.07 -6.43
N GLU A 184 -10.39 0.84 -7.61
CA GLU A 184 -11.10 0.27 -8.76
C GLU A 184 -11.65 -1.10 -8.41
N LEU A 185 -10.79 -2.01 -7.91
CA LEU A 185 -11.21 -3.34 -7.46
C LEU A 185 -12.32 -3.22 -6.39
N TYR A 186 -12.15 -2.32 -5.42
CA TYR A 186 -13.15 -2.03 -4.40
C TYR A 186 -14.51 -1.63 -4.97
N TYR A 187 -14.54 -0.68 -5.90
CA TYR A 187 -15.78 -0.18 -6.49
C TYR A 187 -16.41 -1.20 -7.45
N LEU A 188 -15.61 -1.93 -8.22
CA LEU A 188 -16.08 -2.98 -9.13
C LEU A 188 -16.78 -4.11 -8.36
N ILE A 189 -16.21 -4.57 -7.26
CA ILE A 189 -16.81 -5.63 -6.44
C ILE A 189 -18.07 -5.12 -5.73
N ARG A 190 -18.01 -3.94 -5.12
CA ARG A 190 -19.10 -3.42 -4.30
C ARG A 190 -20.31 -2.99 -5.14
N TYR A 191 -20.08 -2.26 -6.22
CA TYR A 191 -21.15 -1.63 -6.99
C TYR A 191 -21.26 -2.15 -8.42
N GLY A 192 -20.24 -2.83 -8.96
CA GLY A 192 -20.20 -3.26 -10.34
C GLY A 192 -19.79 -2.14 -11.30
N LYS A 193 -19.68 -2.50 -12.59
CA LYS A 193 -19.26 -1.59 -13.67
C LYS A 193 -20.15 -0.36 -13.86
N ARG A 194 -21.40 -0.40 -13.35
CA ARG A 194 -22.36 0.71 -13.45
C ARG A 194 -22.03 1.90 -12.55
N ASN A 195 -21.10 1.74 -11.61
CA ASN A 195 -20.67 2.86 -10.77
C ASN A 195 -19.57 3.64 -11.47
N GLY A 196 -19.84 4.90 -11.78
CA GLY A 196 -18.88 5.83 -12.39
C GLY A 196 -17.57 5.94 -11.61
N LYS A 197 -17.56 5.69 -10.29
CA LYS A 197 -16.31 5.70 -9.49
C LYS A 197 -15.27 4.68 -9.95
N SER A 198 -15.71 3.49 -10.41
CA SER A 198 -14.78 2.48 -10.93
C SER A 198 -14.11 2.93 -12.22
N LEU A 199 -14.89 3.54 -13.12
CA LEU A 199 -14.38 4.13 -14.36
C LEU A 199 -13.43 5.30 -14.09
N VAL A 200 -13.76 6.15 -13.10
CA VAL A 200 -12.86 7.24 -12.67
C VAL A 200 -11.53 6.67 -12.17
N CYS A 201 -11.53 5.60 -11.37
CA CYS A 201 -10.30 4.95 -10.92
C CYS A 201 -9.48 4.40 -12.09
N LEU A 202 -10.13 3.76 -13.07
CA LEU A 202 -9.48 3.26 -14.28
C LEU A 202 -8.82 4.40 -15.07
N ILE A 203 -9.55 5.49 -15.32
CA ILE A 203 -9.04 6.66 -16.05
C ILE A 203 -7.85 7.26 -15.31
N LEU A 204 -7.96 7.50 -14.00
CA LEU A 204 -6.87 8.05 -13.19
C LEU A 204 -5.64 7.13 -13.17
N THR A 205 -5.85 5.81 -13.14
CA THR A 205 -4.74 4.85 -13.24
C THR A 205 -4.05 4.94 -14.61
N VAL A 206 -4.81 5.00 -15.71
CA VAL A 206 -4.25 5.15 -17.05
C VAL A 206 -3.50 6.47 -17.19
N LEU A 207 -4.03 7.58 -16.64
CA LEU A 207 -3.36 8.87 -16.64
C LEU A 207 -1.99 8.80 -15.94
N THR A 208 -1.89 8.11 -14.80
CA THR A 208 -0.58 7.94 -14.11
C THR A 208 0.41 7.03 -14.85
N LEU A 209 -0.07 6.19 -15.78
CA LEU A 209 0.70 5.26 -16.62
C LEU A 209 1.74 4.37 -15.90
N LYS A 210 1.50 3.99 -14.63
CA LYS A 210 2.33 2.96 -13.98
C LYS A 210 2.00 1.59 -14.53
N ARG A 211 2.94 0.99 -15.28
CA ARG A 211 2.77 -0.25 -16.07
C ARG A 211 1.96 -1.34 -15.36
N ILE A 212 2.38 -1.78 -14.18
CA ILE A 212 1.71 -2.85 -13.42
C ILE A 212 0.31 -2.43 -12.98
N SER A 213 0.17 -1.19 -12.52
CA SER A 213 -1.11 -0.64 -12.09
C SER A 213 -2.11 -0.61 -13.26
N VAL A 214 -1.69 -0.15 -14.43
CA VAL A 214 -2.52 -0.10 -15.64
C VAL A 214 -2.94 -1.51 -16.10
N ILE A 215 -1.99 -2.46 -16.14
CA ILE A 215 -2.30 -3.85 -16.51
C ILE A 215 -3.34 -4.43 -15.54
N MET A 216 -3.14 -4.25 -14.23
CA MET A 216 -4.05 -4.77 -13.22
C MET A 216 -5.43 -4.09 -13.27
N ALA A 217 -5.49 -2.79 -13.52
CA ALA A 217 -6.74 -2.05 -13.73
C ALA A 217 -7.55 -2.64 -14.90
N ILE A 218 -6.92 -2.81 -16.07
CA ILE A 218 -7.56 -3.40 -17.24
C ILE A 218 -8.05 -4.83 -16.94
N LEU A 219 -7.21 -5.65 -16.30
CA LEU A 219 -7.58 -7.02 -15.91
C LEU A 219 -8.78 -7.03 -14.95
N PHE A 220 -8.81 -6.14 -13.96
CA PHE A 220 -9.94 -6.02 -13.04
C PHE A 220 -11.20 -5.57 -13.75
N PHE A 221 -11.11 -4.58 -14.63
CA PHE A 221 -12.25 -4.11 -15.39
C PHE A 221 -12.84 -5.21 -16.29
N ILE A 222 -12.01 -5.99 -16.98
CA ILE A 222 -12.45 -7.08 -17.86
C ILE A 222 -13.01 -8.24 -17.02
N PHE A 223 -12.22 -8.75 -16.07
CA PHE A 223 -12.49 -10.00 -15.36
C PHE A 223 -13.29 -9.83 -14.05
N ALA A 224 -13.69 -8.61 -13.68
CA ALA A 224 -14.51 -8.34 -12.49
C ALA A 224 -15.69 -9.32 -12.27
N PRO A 225 -16.50 -9.67 -13.29
CA PRO A 225 -17.62 -10.61 -13.11
C PRO A 225 -17.19 -12.02 -12.69
N MET A 226 -15.94 -12.42 -12.99
CA MET A 226 -15.39 -13.73 -12.65
C MET A 226 -14.80 -13.79 -11.24
N ILE A 227 -14.59 -12.63 -10.60
CA ILE A 227 -14.06 -12.55 -9.23
C ILE A 227 -15.16 -12.95 -8.26
N LYS A 228 -15.19 -14.24 -7.92
CA LYS A 228 -16.08 -14.80 -6.91
C LYS A 228 -15.42 -14.73 -5.55
N ASP A 229 -16.20 -14.32 -4.56
CA ASP A 229 -15.87 -14.38 -3.16
C ASP A 229 -15.82 -15.85 -2.69
N LYS A 230 -14.61 -16.38 -2.62
CA LYS A 230 -14.33 -17.76 -2.21
C LYS A 230 -13.03 -17.83 -1.43
N LYS A 231 -12.89 -18.87 -0.62
CA LYS A 231 -11.63 -19.22 0.04
C LYS A 231 -10.60 -19.65 -1.00
N ILE A 232 -9.34 -19.25 -0.82
CA ILE A 232 -8.25 -19.65 -1.70
C ILE A 232 -7.88 -21.11 -1.46
N PRO A 233 -7.82 -21.95 -2.51
CA PRO A 233 -7.39 -23.34 -2.38
C PRO A 233 -5.92 -23.43 -1.98
N ARG A 234 -5.56 -24.50 -1.28
CA ARG A 234 -4.20 -24.66 -0.71
C ARG A 234 -3.09 -24.61 -1.78
N TRP A 235 -3.34 -25.15 -2.97
CA TRP A 235 -2.35 -25.18 -4.04
C TRP A 235 -2.06 -23.77 -4.59
N ILE A 236 -3.08 -22.93 -4.82
CA ILE A 236 -2.89 -21.52 -5.24
C ILE A 236 -2.09 -20.78 -4.18
N PHE A 237 -2.44 -20.98 -2.90
CA PHE A 237 -1.71 -20.36 -1.80
C PHE A 237 -0.20 -20.68 -1.86
N TRP A 238 0.16 -21.97 -1.93
CA TRP A 238 1.58 -22.36 -1.97
C TRP A 238 2.27 -21.93 -3.26
N LEU A 239 1.59 -21.99 -4.41
CA LEU A 239 2.11 -21.49 -5.68
C LEU A 239 2.48 -20.01 -5.57
N THR A 240 1.62 -19.20 -4.97
CA THR A 240 1.89 -17.77 -4.75
C THR A 240 3.05 -17.53 -3.77
N ILE A 241 3.17 -18.31 -2.69
CA ILE A 241 4.32 -18.23 -1.79
C ILE A 241 5.61 -18.56 -2.53
N VAL A 242 5.64 -19.67 -3.27
CA VAL A 242 6.82 -20.10 -4.04
C VAL A 242 7.19 -19.03 -5.07
N PHE A 243 6.21 -18.50 -5.81
CA PHE A 243 6.43 -17.43 -6.78
C PHE A 243 7.09 -16.21 -6.13
N PHE A 244 6.51 -15.63 -5.07
CA PHE A 244 7.07 -14.43 -4.45
C PHE A 244 8.37 -14.67 -3.67
N CYS A 245 8.66 -15.90 -3.24
CA CYS A 245 9.97 -16.25 -2.67
C CYS A 245 11.03 -16.48 -3.77
N ALA A 246 10.63 -16.91 -4.97
CA ALA A 246 11.53 -17.10 -6.11
C ALA A 246 11.90 -15.78 -6.80
N VAL A 247 11.03 -14.77 -6.74
CA VAL A 247 11.24 -13.46 -7.41
C VAL A 247 12.59 -12.81 -7.06
N PRO A 248 13.02 -12.69 -5.79
CA PRO A 248 14.32 -12.09 -5.47
C PRO A 248 15.51 -12.79 -6.16
N PHE A 249 15.50 -14.12 -6.23
CA PHE A 249 16.54 -14.90 -6.93
C PHE A 249 16.51 -14.64 -8.45
N ALA A 250 15.31 -14.56 -9.03
CA ALA A 250 15.16 -14.22 -10.44
C ALA A 250 15.67 -12.80 -10.73
N LEU A 251 15.37 -11.83 -9.85
CA LEU A 251 15.87 -10.47 -9.97
C LEU A 251 17.40 -10.41 -9.83
N GLU A 252 17.98 -11.12 -8.87
CA GLU A 252 19.44 -11.24 -8.73
C GLU A 252 20.09 -11.79 -10.00
N PHE A 253 19.50 -12.81 -10.62
CA PHE A 253 19.96 -13.33 -11.91
C PHE A 253 19.83 -12.30 -13.04
N PHE A 254 18.68 -11.64 -13.17
CA PHE A 254 18.46 -10.62 -14.20
C PHE A 254 19.36 -9.40 -14.04
N TYR A 255 19.74 -9.04 -12.82
CA TYR A 255 20.65 -7.93 -12.54
C TYR A 255 22.14 -8.35 -12.55
N SER A 256 22.46 -9.55 -13.03
CA SER A 256 23.85 -9.97 -13.24
C SER A 256 24.45 -9.38 -14.52
N SER A 257 25.77 -9.13 -14.52
CA SER A 257 26.50 -8.70 -15.72
C SER A 257 26.37 -9.70 -16.87
N SER A 258 26.33 -11.00 -16.57
CA SER A 258 26.14 -12.07 -17.56
C SER A 258 24.80 -11.95 -18.30
N PHE A 259 23.71 -11.68 -17.56
CA PHE A 259 22.41 -11.48 -18.17
C PHE A 259 22.36 -10.18 -18.99
N SER A 260 22.92 -9.09 -18.49
CA SER A 260 22.99 -7.82 -19.22
C SER A 260 23.70 -7.99 -20.57
N ASN A 261 24.84 -8.68 -20.59
CA ASN A 261 25.59 -8.96 -21.81
C ASN A 261 24.79 -9.85 -22.80
N LEU A 262 24.11 -10.88 -22.29
CA LEU A 262 23.23 -11.73 -23.08
C LEU A 262 22.06 -10.94 -23.70
N PHE A 263 21.46 -10.04 -22.91
CA PHE A 263 20.35 -9.19 -23.34
C PHE A 263 20.80 -8.24 -24.44
N LEU A 264 21.94 -7.57 -24.27
CA LEU A 264 22.54 -6.71 -25.29
C LEU A 264 22.85 -7.48 -26.58
N ALA A 265 23.43 -8.68 -26.48
CA ALA A 265 23.74 -9.51 -27.64
C ALA A 265 22.49 -10.00 -28.40
N THR A 266 21.37 -10.19 -27.68
CA THR A 266 20.12 -10.72 -28.26
C THR A 266 19.22 -9.63 -28.84
N PHE A 267 19.08 -8.51 -28.13
CA PHE A 267 18.12 -7.45 -28.46
C PHE A 267 18.79 -6.18 -29.01
N GLY A 268 20.11 -6.06 -28.91
CA GLY A 268 20.84 -4.85 -29.33
C GLY A 268 20.53 -3.61 -28.47
N ILE A 269 19.91 -3.79 -27.30
CA ILE A 269 19.51 -2.72 -26.38
C ILE A 269 20.22 -2.93 -25.05
N ASP A 270 20.77 -1.86 -24.47
CA ASP A 270 21.36 -1.91 -23.14
C ASP A 270 20.29 -2.24 -22.08
N PHE A 271 20.57 -3.22 -21.22
CA PHE A 271 19.62 -3.64 -20.20
C PHE A 271 19.37 -2.56 -19.14
N ASN A 272 20.36 -1.70 -18.87
CA ASN A 272 20.20 -0.56 -17.98
C ASN A 272 19.21 0.48 -18.55
N ASP A 273 19.29 0.76 -19.84
CA ASP A 273 18.35 1.65 -20.53
C ASP A 273 16.93 1.06 -20.51
N PHE A 274 16.81 -0.25 -20.77
CA PHE A 274 15.53 -0.95 -20.69
C PHE A 274 14.89 -0.91 -19.30
N THR A 275 15.72 -1.00 -18.25
CA THR A 275 15.28 -1.00 -16.85
C THR A 275 15.19 0.40 -16.24
N MET A 276 15.51 1.46 -16.99
CA MET A 276 15.54 2.86 -16.53
C MET A 276 16.40 3.02 -15.27
N ASP A 277 17.69 2.67 -15.38
CA ASP A 277 18.71 2.79 -14.32
C ASP A 277 18.51 1.93 -13.06
N ARG A 278 17.51 1.04 -13.06
CA ARG A 278 17.29 0.12 -11.92
C ARG A 278 18.36 -0.97 -11.86
N PHE A 279 18.90 -1.37 -13.02
CA PHE A 279 20.01 -2.32 -13.09
C PHE A 279 21.25 -1.78 -12.37
N THR A 280 21.75 -0.60 -12.75
CA THR A 280 22.95 -0.01 -12.14
C THR A 280 22.80 0.18 -10.64
N ARG A 281 21.64 0.68 -10.17
CA ARG A 281 21.39 0.82 -8.74
C ARG A 281 21.42 -0.51 -7.99
N THR A 282 20.77 -1.53 -8.55
CA THR A 282 20.68 -2.84 -7.91
C THR A 282 22.03 -3.55 -7.94
N ALA A 283 22.75 -3.48 -9.05
CA ALA A 283 24.11 -3.98 -9.19
C ALA A 283 25.08 -3.29 -8.21
N TYR A 284 24.91 -1.99 -7.97
CA TYR A 284 25.71 -1.25 -6.99
C TYR A 284 25.49 -1.74 -5.56
N VAL A 285 24.25 -2.07 -5.20
CA VAL A 285 23.92 -2.67 -3.89
C VAL A 285 24.54 -4.06 -3.76
N PHE A 286 24.49 -4.89 -4.81
CA PHE A 286 25.13 -6.21 -4.82
C PHE A 286 26.65 -6.13 -4.69
N ALA A 287 27.30 -5.22 -5.43
CA ALA A 287 28.75 -5.01 -5.36
C ALA A 287 29.24 -4.53 -3.99
N ASN A 288 28.35 -3.91 -3.20
CA ASN A 288 28.64 -3.38 -1.86
C ASN A 288 27.90 -4.13 -0.76
N SER A 289 27.66 -5.44 -0.96
CA SER A 289 26.89 -6.27 -0.03
C SER A 289 27.40 -6.24 1.42
N ASP A 290 28.70 -5.97 1.62
CA ASP A 290 29.30 -5.83 2.96
C ASP A 290 28.74 -4.65 3.75
N GLN A 291 28.32 -3.57 3.07
CA GLN A 291 27.82 -2.35 3.72
C GLN A 291 26.34 -2.44 4.13
N ILE A 292 25.64 -3.50 3.71
CA ILE A 292 24.20 -3.71 3.96
C ILE A 292 23.92 -4.87 4.94
N LYS A 293 24.93 -5.42 5.62
CA LYS A 293 24.81 -6.56 6.57
C LYS A 293 24.17 -6.21 7.93
N PHE A 294 23.42 -5.11 8.03
CA PHE A 294 22.90 -4.58 9.30
C PHE A 294 21.42 -4.88 9.55
N GLY A 295 20.82 -5.74 8.74
CA GLY A 295 19.39 -6.05 8.80
C GLY A 295 18.51 -5.03 8.09
N TYR A 296 17.21 -5.10 8.37
CA TYR A 296 16.17 -4.31 7.69
C TYR A 296 16.44 -2.80 7.75
N GLY A 297 16.37 -2.13 6.60
CA GLY A 297 16.66 -0.71 6.41
C GLY A 297 18.11 -0.37 6.03
N SER A 298 19.01 -1.35 5.96
CA SER A 298 20.42 -1.12 5.64
C SER A 298 20.64 -0.66 4.20
N VAL A 299 19.86 -1.19 3.24
CA VAL A 299 19.89 -0.78 1.84
C VAL A 299 19.40 0.65 1.70
N THR A 300 18.30 1.01 2.38
CA THR A 300 17.80 2.38 2.40
C THR A 300 18.84 3.36 2.93
N TYR A 301 19.51 3.01 4.02
CA TYR A 301 20.58 3.82 4.62
C TYR A 301 21.77 3.97 3.66
N PHE A 302 22.23 2.86 3.08
CA PHE A 302 23.34 2.83 2.13
C PHE A 302 23.06 3.73 0.92
N LEU A 303 21.89 3.57 0.29
CA LEU A 303 21.50 4.37 -0.87
C LEU A 303 21.31 5.86 -0.52
N THR A 304 20.75 6.17 0.65
CA THR A 304 20.58 7.55 1.12
C THR A 304 21.92 8.26 1.31
N ASN A 305 22.94 7.56 1.79
CA ASN A 305 24.28 8.13 1.94
C ASN A 305 24.98 8.32 0.59
N HIS A 306 24.76 7.42 -0.35
CA HIS A 306 25.42 7.45 -1.66
C HIS A 306 24.81 8.48 -2.62
N TYR A 307 23.49 8.50 -2.76
CA TYR A 307 22.78 9.39 -3.68
C TYR A 307 22.29 10.71 -3.02
N GLY A 308 22.56 10.87 -1.72
CA GLY A 308 22.20 12.05 -0.96
C GLY A 308 20.73 12.09 -0.52
N LYS A 309 20.41 13.09 0.31
CA LYS A 309 19.07 13.28 0.89
C LYS A 309 18.11 14.03 -0.04
N GLY A 310 18.44 14.27 -1.30
CA GLY A 310 17.62 15.13 -2.18
C GLY A 310 16.26 14.54 -2.54
N ASP A 311 16.20 13.25 -2.91
CA ASP A 311 15.01 12.66 -3.51
C ASP A 311 14.64 11.32 -2.87
N PHE A 312 13.38 11.13 -2.50
CA PHE A 312 12.88 9.86 -1.91
C PHE A 312 13.02 8.70 -2.89
N ALA A 313 12.89 8.97 -4.19
CA ALA A 313 13.12 7.99 -5.23
C ALA A 313 14.55 7.42 -5.17
N ASN A 314 15.53 8.19 -4.70
CA ASN A 314 16.94 7.79 -4.63
C ASN A 314 17.34 7.11 -3.31
N ARG A 315 16.44 7.10 -2.32
CA ARG A 315 16.71 6.53 -0.99
C ARG A 315 16.32 5.07 -0.85
N SER A 316 15.64 4.48 -1.84
CA SER A 316 15.14 3.11 -1.76
C SER A 316 15.59 2.26 -2.95
N LEU A 317 15.69 0.96 -2.70
CA LEU A 317 15.70 -0.01 -3.78
C LEU A 317 14.29 -0.04 -4.37
N HIS A 318 14.15 0.11 -5.68
CA HIS A 318 12.86 0.05 -6.38
C HIS A 318 12.28 -1.38 -6.43
N SER A 319 12.51 -2.19 -5.39
CA SER A 319 12.01 -3.55 -5.22
C SER A 319 12.04 -3.93 -3.73
N ASP A 320 10.91 -3.82 -3.04
CA ASP A 320 10.85 -4.15 -1.61
C ASP A 320 11.00 -5.65 -1.33
N LEU A 321 10.57 -6.52 -2.26
CA LEU A 321 10.78 -7.96 -2.10
C LEU A 321 12.27 -8.33 -2.16
N LEU A 322 13.00 -7.74 -3.11
CA LEU A 322 14.45 -7.91 -3.20
C LEU A 322 15.15 -7.32 -1.98
N ARG A 323 14.71 -6.12 -1.54
CA ARG A 323 15.25 -5.49 -0.34
C ARG A 323 15.09 -6.37 0.90
N ILE A 324 13.89 -6.89 1.18
CA ILE A 324 13.66 -7.80 2.32
C ILE A 324 14.56 -9.03 2.23
N TYR A 325 14.76 -9.58 1.02
CA TYR A 325 15.65 -10.71 0.81
C TYR A 325 17.12 -10.37 1.11
N LEU A 326 17.62 -9.24 0.61
CA LEU A 326 19.01 -8.80 0.85
C LEU A 326 19.25 -8.48 2.33
N GLU A 327 18.29 -7.84 2.99
CA GLU A 327 18.45 -7.35 4.37
C GLU A 327 18.11 -8.42 5.42
N CYS A 328 17.22 -9.36 5.13
CA CYS A 328 16.69 -10.33 6.09
C CYS A 328 16.77 -11.78 5.62
N THR A 329 17.49 -12.06 4.54
CA THR A 329 17.68 -13.38 3.92
C THR A 329 16.39 -14.02 3.41
N PHE A 330 16.53 -15.20 2.82
CA PHE A 330 15.40 -16.05 2.44
C PHE A 330 14.43 -16.31 3.60
N VAL A 331 14.94 -16.46 4.84
CA VAL A 331 14.09 -16.74 6.01
C VAL A 331 13.13 -15.59 6.27
N GLY A 332 13.61 -14.34 6.23
CA GLY A 332 12.79 -13.15 6.40
C GLY A 332 11.75 -13.04 5.29
N THR A 333 12.15 -13.21 4.03
CA THR A 333 11.24 -13.19 2.87
C THR A 333 10.16 -14.24 2.97
N PHE A 334 10.51 -15.48 3.36
CA PHE A 334 9.56 -16.58 3.47
C PHE A 334 8.52 -16.35 4.57
N ILE A 335 8.95 -15.96 5.77
CA ILE A 335 8.04 -15.66 6.88
C ILE A 335 7.14 -14.47 6.55
N TYR A 336 7.71 -13.41 5.96
CA TYR A 336 6.97 -12.23 5.52
C TYR A 336 5.86 -12.62 4.53
N ASN A 337 6.20 -13.32 3.46
CA ASN A 337 5.26 -13.75 2.43
C ASN A 337 4.15 -14.64 3.01
N ILE A 338 4.51 -15.63 3.83
CA ILE A 338 3.53 -16.54 4.44
C ILE A 338 2.56 -15.79 5.34
N CYS A 339 3.05 -14.96 6.23
CA CYS A 339 2.21 -14.25 7.20
C CYS A 339 1.23 -13.31 6.49
N TYR A 340 1.72 -12.55 5.50
CA TYR A 340 0.91 -11.65 4.71
C TYR A 340 -0.18 -12.42 3.93
N PHE A 341 0.14 -13.48 3.20
CA PHE A 341 -0.88 -14.23 2.46
C PHE A 341 -1.82 -15.07 3.34
N LEU A 342 -1.37 -15.52 4.52
CA LEU A 342 -2.25 -16.19 5.49
C LEU A 342 -3.33 -15.23 6.02
N SER A 343 -3.03 -13.93 6.14
CA SER A 343 -3.98 -12.93 6.64
C SER A 343 -5.20 -12.74 5.71
N VAL A 344 -5.04 -13.02 4.42
CA VAL A 344 -6.06 -12.81 3.38
C VAL A 344 -6.61 -14.10 2.77
N LYS A 345 -6.07 -15.27 3.14
CA LYS A 345 -6.42 -16.59 2.57
C LYS A 345 -7.91 -16.95 2.59
N LYS A 346 -8.68 -16.33 3.50
CA LYS A 346 -10.12 -16.60 3.66
C LYS A 346 -10.97 -15.97 2.57
N ASP A 347 -10.52 -14.87 1.98
CA ASP A 347 -11.29 -14.09 1.00
C ASP A 347 -10.45 -13.85 -0.25
N SER A 348 -10.94 -14.31 -1.39
CA SER A 348 -10.26 -14.18 -2.68
C SER A 348 -10.03 -12.73 -3.11
N ILE A 349 -10.84 -11.78 -2.65
CA ILE A 349 -10.74 -10.37 -3.03
C ILE A 349 -9.63 -9.70 -2.24
N SER A 350 -9.58 -9.89 -0.92
CA SER A 350 -8.42 -9.51 -0.10
C SER A 350 -7.14 -10.18 -0.59
N TYR A 351 -7.21 -11.43 -1.04
CA TYR A 351 -6.07 -12.15 -1.60
C TYR A 351 -5.57 -11.50 -2.88
N LEU A 352 -6.48 -11.20 -3.82
CA LEU A 352 -6.16 -10.52 -5.08
C LEU A 352 -5.59 -9.12 -4.85
N LEU A 353 -6.16 -8.38 -3.90
CA LEU A 353 -5.64 -7.09 -3.44
C LEU A 353 -4.17 -7.23 -3.02
N LEU A 354 -3.84 -8.24 -2.22
CA LEU A 354 -2.48 -8.45 -1.75
C LEU A 354 -1.52 -8.94 -2.85
N VAL A 355 -2.00 -9.78 -3.78
CA VAL A 355 -1.24 -10.14 -4.99
C VAL A 355 -0.88 -8.88 -5.79
N THR A 356 -1.82 -7.96 -6.01
CA THR A 356 -1.55 -6.69 -6.72
C THR A 356 -0.48 -5.87 -6.03
N ILE A 357 -0.52 -5.77 -4.70
CA ILE A 357 0.50 -5.05 -3.93
C ILE A 357 1.86 -5.73 -4.07
N PHE A 358 1.92 -7.05 -3.93
CA PHE A 358 3.17 -7.80 -4.01
C PHE A 358 3.78 -7.77 -5.41
N LEU A 359 2.95 -7.79 -6.47
CA LEU A 359 3.42 -7.55 -7.85
C LEU A 359 4.05 -6.16 -7.99
N GLN A 360 3.46 -5.14 -7.35
CA GLN A 360 4.07 -3.82 -7.31
C GLN A 360 5.36 -3.79 -6.49
N MET A 361 5.47 -4.55 -5.40
CA MET A 361 6.71 -4.67 -4.61
C MET A 361 7.88 -5.28 -5.39
N ILE A 362 7.64 -5.96 -6.51
CA ILE A 362 8.72 -6.46 -7.38
C ILE A 362 9.50 -5.29 -8.00
N PHE A 363 8.80 -4.20 -8.35
CA PHE A 363 9.35 -3.13 -9.20
C PHE A 363 9.14 -1.72 -8.65
N ASN A 364 8.53 -1.59 -7.48
CA ASN A 364 8.32 -0.33 -6.77
C ASN A 364 8.66 -0.51 -5.29
N HIS A 365 8.69 0.62 -4.58
CA HIS A 365 8.88 0.71 -3.14
C HIS A 365 7.55 1.08 -2.44
N PRO A 366 6.56 0.17 -2.33
CA PRO A 366 5.33 0.46 -1.60
C PRO A 366 5.47 0.32 -0.07
N ILE A 367 6.65 0.00 0.49
CA ILE A 367 6.88 -0.21 1.92
C ILE A 367 8.02 0.65 2.45
N GLY A 368 7.69 1.63 3.28
CA GLY A 368 8.68 2.45 3.98
C GLY A 368 8.24 3.89 4.09
N ALA A 369 9.22 4.80 4.14
CA ALA A 369 8.94 6.23 4.13
C ALA A 369 8.12 6.62 2.89
N GLY A 370 7.06 7.39 3.06
CA GLY A 370 6.26 7.87 1.93
C GLY A 370 5.06 6.99 1.56
N THR A 371 4.76 5.93 2.33
CA THR A 371 3.69 4.97 1.99
C THR A 371 2.78 4.64 3.17
N VAL A 372 2.87 5.37 4.28
CA VAL A 372 2.11 5.08 5.50
C VAL A 372 0.62 5.28 5.25
N GLY A 373 0.25 6.36 4.54
CA GLY A 373 -1.14 6.63 4.17
C GLY A 373 -1.74 5.51 3.30
N HIS A 374 -0.95 4.98 2.36
CA HIS A 374 -1.36 3.86 1.50
C HIS A 374 -1.66 2.62 2.31
N TRP A 375 -0.78 2.24 3.24
CA TRP A 375 -0.96 1.05 4.07
C TRP A 375 -2.15 1.15 5.03
N ILE A 376 -2.47 2.34 5.55
CA ILE A 376 -3.72 2.53 6.32
C ILE A 376 -4.93 2.16 5.47
N ILE A 377 -5.00 2.64 4.22
CA ILE A 377 -6.11 2.33 3.30
C ILE A 377 -6.14 0.84 2.96
N ILE A 378 -4.98 0.23 2.66
CA ILE A 378 -4.85 -1.19 2.34
C ILE A 378 -5.40 -2.05 3.49
N TYR A 379 -4.96 -1.80 4.73
CA TYR A 379 -5.45 -2.54 5.89
C TYR A 379 -6.95 -2.33 6.11
N LEU A 380 -7.48 -1.12 5.92
CA LEU A 380 -8.93 -0.87 5.99
C LEU A 380 -9.71 -1.62 4.91
N MET A 381 -9.18 -1.74 3.69
CA MET A 381 -9.78 -2.54 2.62
C MET A 381 -9.76 -4.04 2.96
N ILE A 382 -8.65 -4.56 3.50
CA ILE A 382 -8.55 -5.96 3.95
C ILE A 382 -9.56 -6.24 5.08
N VAL A 383 -9.66 -5.34 6.06
CA VAL A 383 -10.68 -5.45 7.12
C VAL A 383 -12.09 -5.47 6.52
N TYR A 384 -12.39 -4.55 5.62
CA TYR A 384 -13.69 -4.50 4.96
C TYR A 384 -14.00 -5.82 4.26
N PHE A 385 -13.09 -6.29 3.41
CA PHE A 385 -13.33 -7.48 2.60
C PHE A 385 -13.39 -8.76 3.42
N ASN A 386 -12.48 -8.96 4.39
CA ASN A 386 -12.50 -10.17 5.24
C ASN A 386 -13.78 -10.26 6.09
N TYR A 387 -14.37 -9.12 6.48
CA TYR A 387 -15.47 -9.09 7.45
C TYR A 387 -16.81 -8.60 6.89
N ARG A 388 -16.92 -8.25 5.60
CA ARG A 388 -18.15 -7.73 4.97
C ARG A 388 -19.39 -8.62 5.13
N LYS A 389 -19.19 -9.93 5.28
CA LYS A 389 -20.26 -10.93 5.48
C LYS A 389 -20.67 -11.09 6.94
N GLU A 390 -19.73 -10.89 7.87
CA GLU A 390 -19.86 -11.26 9.28
C GLU A 390 -20.43 -10.13 10.14
N VAL A 391 -20.20 -8.85 9.78
CA VAL A 391 -20.61 -7.71 10.61
C VAL A 391 -21.75 -6.92 9.93
N PRO A 392 -22.92 -6.73 10.59
CA PRO A 392 -24.08 -6.03 10.03
C PRO A 392 -23.78 -4.61 9.53
N PHE A 393 -22.81 -3.94 10.16
CA PHE A 393 -22.36 -2.59 9.80
C PHE A 393 -21.79 -2.47 8.37
N TYR A 394 -21.39 -3.60 7.77
CA TYR A 394 -20.90 -3.66 6.38
C TYR A 394 -21.98 -4.09 5.37
N LYS A 395 -23.19 -4.46 5.83
CA LYS A 395 -24.27 -5.02 5.00
C LYS A 395 -25.15 -3.97 4.29
N GLU A 396 -25.06 -2.69 4.63
CA GLU A 396 -25.93 -1.64 4.06
C GLU A 396 -25.87 -1.57 2.51
N GLY A 397 -24.77 -2.01 1.89
CA GLY A 397 -24.66 -2.08 0.42
C GLY A 397 -25.35 -3.29 -0.25
N LEU A 398 -25.64 -4.37 0.49
CA LEU A 398 -26.27 -5.58 -0.07
C LEU A 398 -27.80 -5.51 -0.03
N ILE A 399 -28.37 -4.79 0.94
CA ILE A 399 -29.82 -4.63 1.10
C ILE A 399 -30.40 -3.78 -0.05
N SER A 400 -29.65 -2.80 -0.56
CA SER A 400 -30.08 -2.00 -1.72
C SER A 400 -30.21 -2.84 -3.01
N ARG A 401 -29.36 -3.86 -3.21
CA ARG A 401 -29.47 -4.79 -4.34
C ARG A 401 -30.68 -5.72 -4.24
N ARG A 402 -31.07 -6.15 -3.02
CA ARG A 402 -32.31 -6.92 -2.83
C ARG A 402 -33.55 -6.04 -3.07
N LYS A 403 -33.56 -4.80 -2.58
CA LYS A 403 -34.67 -3.86 -2.83
C LYS A 403 -34.80 -3.47 -4.31
N MET A 404 -33.68 -3.28 -5.03
CA MET A 404 -33.73 -3.01 -6.48
C MET A 404 -34.13 -4.21 -7.34
N LYS A 405 -33.84 -5.45 -6.90
CA LYS A 405 -34.31 -6.65 -7.60
C LYS A 405 -35.79 -6.96 -7.31
N LEU A 406 -36.25 -6.70 -6.09
CA LEU A 406 -37.65 -6.88 -5.72
C LEU A 406 -38.56 -5.81 -6.33
N GLY A 407 -38.12 -4.56 -6.40
CA GLY A 407 -38.87 -3.48 -7.08
C GLY A 407 -38.88 -3.55 -8.61
N LYS A 408 -38.33 -4.60 -9.22
CA LYS A 408 -38.43 -4.90 -10.67
C LYS A 408 -39.25 -6.16 -10.97
N LEU A 409 -39.75 -6.84 -9.93
CA LEU A 409 -40.63 -7.99 -10.04
C LEU A 409 -42.09 -7.63 -9.71
N GLU A 410 -42.37 -6.36 -9.44
CA GLU A 410 -43.70 -5.79 -9.31
C GLU A 410 -43.89 -4.74 -10.43
N ILE A 411 -44.06 -5.21 -11.67
CA ILE A 411 -44.81 -4.53 -12.74
C ILE A 411 -45.63 -5.59 -13.43
#